data_AF-H2REZ4-F1
#
_entry.id   AF-H2REZ4-F1
#
_cell.length_a   1.000
_cell.length_b   1.000
_cell.length_c   1.000
_cell.angle_alpha   90.00
_cell.angle_beta   90.00
_cell.angle_gamma   90.00
#
_symmetry.space_group_name_H-M   'P 1'
#
loop_
_entity.id
_entity.type
_entity.pdbx_description
1 polymer ?
#
loop_
_entity_poly.entity_id
_entity_poly.type
_entity_poly.pdbx_seq_one_letter_code
_entity_poly.pdbx_strand_id
1 'polypeptide(L)'
;MDNSWRLGPAIGLSAGQSQLLVSLLLLLTRVQPGTDVAAPEHISYVPQLSNDTLAGRLTLSTFTLEQPLGQFSSHNISDLDTIWLVVALSNATQSFTAPRTNQDIPAPANFSQRGYYLTLRANRALYQARGQLHVLRVGNDTHCQPTKIGCNHPLPGPGPYRVKFLVMNDEGPVAETKWSSDTRLQQAQALRAVPGPQSPGTVVIIAILSILLAVLLTVLLAVLIYTCFNSCRSTSLSGPEEAGSVRRYTTHLAFSTPAEGAS
;
A
#
# COMPACT_ATOMS: atom_id res chain seq x y z
N MET A 1 17.90 102.50 -38.38
CA MET A 1 18.75 101.40 -37.90
C MET A 1 18.22 100.95 -36.56
N ASP A 2 17.73 99.76 -36.29
CA ASP A 2 17.41 98.57 -37.09
C ASP A 2 16.38 97.75 -36.30
N ASN A 3 15.59 97.00 -37.05
CA ASN A 3 14.52 96.12 -36.58
C ASN A 3 15.10 94.86 -35.91
N SER A 4 14.48 94.35 -34.85
CA SER A 4 14.40 92.89 -34.68
C SER A 4 13.32 92.45 -33.70
N TRP A 5 12.19 92.03 -34.27
CA TRP A 5 11.25 91.11 -33.66
C TRP A 5 11.89 89.72 -33.56
N ARG A 6 11.77 89.04 -32.42
CA ARG A 6 11.84 87.57 -32.38
C ARG A 6 10.73 86.98 -31.51
N LEU A 7 9.93 86.17 -32.21
CA LEU A 7 8.84 85.32 -31.76
C LEU A 7 9.33 84.22 -30.80
N GLY A 8 8.43 83.73 -29.96
CA GLY A 8 8.69 82.72 -28.92
C GLY A 8 9.00 81.30 -29.42
N PRO A 9 8.95 80.32 -28.50
CA PRO A 9 7.89 79.34 -28.67
C PRO A 9 7.07 79.21 -27.39
N ALA A 10 5.76 79.44 -27.51
CA ALA A 10 4.79 78.84 -26.62
C ALA A 10 4.83 77.33 -26.91
N ILE A 11 5.35 76.54 -25.98
CA ILE A 11 5.14 75.09 -25.98
C ILE A 11 3.66 74.88 -25.68
N GLY A 12 2.89 74.77 -26.76
CA GLY A 12 1.56 74.19 -26.74
C GLY A 12 1.71 72.71 -26.44
N LEU A 13 1.54 72.34 -25.16
CA LEU A 13 1.15 70.99 -24.81
C LEU A 13 -0.23 70.77 -25.43
N SER A 14 -0.22 70.16 -26.62
CA SER A 14 -1.41 69.75 -27.35
C SER A 14 -2.36 69.04 -26.38
N ALA A 15 -3.60 69.53 -26.28
CA ALA A 15 -4.64 68.96 -25.45
C ALA A 15 -4.82 67.44 -25.69
N GLY A 16 -4.45 66.93 -26.87
CA GLY A 16 -4.47 65.51 -27.19
C GLY A 16 -3.38 64.67 -26.53
N GLN A 17 -2.20 65.24 -26.24
CA GLN A 17 -1.09 64.53 -25.60
C GLN A 17 -1.34 64.31 -24.10
N SER A 18 -2.00 65.28 -23.45
CA SER A 18 -2.46 65.17 -22.06
C SER A 18 -3.61 64.16 -21.92
N GLN A 19 -4.56 64.14 -22.87
CA GLN A 19 -5.66 63.16 -22.86
C GLN A 19 -5.19 61.71 -23.06
N LEU A 20 -4.19 61.47 -23.91
CA LEU A 20 -3.58 60.15 -24.08
C LEU A 20 -2.87 59.69 -22.82
N LEU A 21 -2.16 60.61 -22.15
CA LEU A 21 -1.40 60.30 -20.92
C LEU A 21 -2.35 60.07 -19.73
N VAL A 22 -3.46 60.82 -19.64
CA VAL A 22 -4.55 60.61 -18.69
C VAL A 22 -5.30 59.30 -18.98
N SER A 23 -5.54 58.97 -20.26
CA SER A 23 -6.15 57.70 -20.67
C SER A 23 -5.23 56.50 -20.37
N LEU A 24 -3.93 56.66 -20.56
CA LEU A 24 -2.92 55.65 -20.23
C LEU A 24 -2.79 55.47 -18.70
N LEU A 25 -2.83 56.57 -17.94
CA LEU A 25 -2.90 56.50 -16.46
C LEU A 25 -4.19 55.81 -16.00
N LEU A 26 -5.33 56.11 -16.61
CA LEU A 26 -6.61 55.46 -16.31
C LEU A 26 -6.57 53.97 -16.66
N LEU A 27 -5.95 53.56 -17.77
CA LEU A 27 -5.72 52.15 -18.10
C LEU A 27 -4.77 51.46 -17.12
N LEU A 28 -3.72 52.15 -16.67
CA LEU A 28 -2.76 51.61 -15.69
C LEU A 28 -3.39 51.47 -14.28
N THR A 29 -4.34 52.33 -13.91
CA THR A 29 -5.14 52.19 -12.68
C THR A 29 -6.26 51.16 -12.78
N ARG A 30 -6.56 50.66 -13.99
CA ARG A 30 -7.55 49.60 -14.27
C ARG A 30 -6.92 48.20 -14.31
N VAL A 31 -5.63 48.07 -14.06
CA VAL A 31 -5.04 46.76 -13.73
C VAL A 31 -5.41 46.46 -12.28
N GLN A 32 -6.63 45.98 -12.07
CA GLN A 32 -6.98 45.29 -10.83
C GLN A 32 -5.99 44.14 -10.66
N PRO A 33 -5.30 44.02 -9.51
CA PRO A 33 -4.70 42.74 -9.12
C PRO A 33 -5.80 41.69 -9.21
N GLY A 34 -5.51 40.58 -9.90
CA GLY A 34 -6.48 39.54 -10.21
C GLY A 34 -7.26 39.12 -8.96
N THR A 35 -8.58 38.99 -9.14
CA THR A 35 -9.54 38.29 -8.27
C THR A 35 -8.96 37.90 -6.91
N ASP A 36 -9.13 38.80 -5.93
CA ASP A 36 -8.92 38.51 -4.53
C ASP A 36 -10.02 37.51 -4.13
N VAL A 37 -9.75 36.21 -4.31
CA VAL A 37 -10.61 35.14 -3.79
C VAL A 37 -10.51 35.29 -2.28
N ALA A 38 -11.57 35.84 -1.68
CA ALA A 38 -11.65 36.04 -0.24
C ALA A 38 -11.24 34.73 0.48
N ALA A 39 -10.37 34.85 1.48
CA ALA A 39 -9.92 33.69 2.23
C ALA A 39 -11.13 32.96 2.85
N PRO A 40 -11.11 31.61 2.90
CA PRO A 40 -12.21 30.84 3.46
C PRO A 40 -12.49 31.22 4.92
N GLU A 41 -13.76 31.22 5.30
CA GLU A 41 -14.17 31.40 6.70
C GLU A 41 -13.55 30.33 7.60
N HIS A 42 -13.02 30.72 8.76
CA HIS A 42 -12.43 29.76 9.70
C HIS A 42 -13.40 29.36 10.82
N ILE A 43 -13.82 28.10 10.79
CA ILE A 43 -14.73 27.50 11.78
C ILE A 43 -13.91 26.97 12.95
N SER A 44 -14.24 27.40 14.18
CA SER A 44 -13.54 27.00 15.41
C SER A 44 -13.86 25.58 15.91
N TYR A 45 -14.11 24.65 14.99
CA TYR A 45 -14.28 23.22 15.27
C TYR A 45 -12.97 22.47 15.05
N VAL A 46 -12.68 21.47 15.89
CA VAL A 46 -11.54 20.56 15.74
C VAL A 46 -12.10 19.14 15.63
N PRO A 47 -11.92 18.43 14.51
CA PRO A 47 -12.34 17.04 14.42
C PRO A 47 -11.62 16.17 15.45
N GLN A 48 -12.36 15.28 16.09
CA GLN A 48 -11.85 14.37 17.10
C GLN A 48 -12.19 12.92 16.74
N LEU A 49 -11.34 11.99 17.18
CA LEU A 49 -11.71 10.57 17.17
C LEU A 49 -12.96 10.37 18.03
N SER A 50 -13.82 9.44 17.62
CA SER A 50 -15.04 9.17 18.36
C SER A 50 -14.74 8.79 19.81
N ASN A 51 -15.53 9.29 20.76
CA ASN A 51 -15.40 8.97 22.17
C ASN A 51 -16.12 7.67 22.54
N ASP A 52 -16.96 7.16 21.65
CA ASP A 52 -17.65 5.89 21.83
C ASP A 52 -16.65 4.72 21.90
N THR A 53 -16.94 3.73 22.73
CA THR A 53 -16.15 2.49 22.85
C THR A 53 -16.41 1.57 21.66
N LEU A 54 -16.01 2.02 20.48
CA LEU A 54 -16.16 1.28 19.23
C LEU A 54 -14.95 0.37 19.03
N ALA A 55 -15.18 -0.94 18.89
CA ALA A 55 -14.11 -1.89 18.57
C ALA A 55 -13.33 -1.49 17.30
N GLY A 56 -14.01 -0.85 16.33
CA GLY A 56 -13.43 -0.32 15.10
C GLY A 56 -13.02 1.16 15.16
N ARG A 57 -12.80 1.74 16.35
CA ARG A 57 -12.39 3.15 16.49
C ARG A 57 -11.09 3.44 15.76
N LEU A 58 -10.11 2.54 15.89
CA LEU A 58 -8.84 2.55 15.19
C LEU A 58 -8.56 1.13 14.70
N THR A 59 -8.27 0.97 13.42
CA THR A 59 -7.84 -0.30 12.83
C THR A 59 -6.51 -0.10 12.10
N LEU A 60 -6.06 -1.10 11.33
CA LEU A 60 -4.86 -0.99 10.49
C LEU A 60 -4.99 0.01 9.34
N SER A 61 -6.23 0.30 8.89
CA SER A 61 -6.49 1.09 7.68
C SER A 61 -7.69 2.05 7.81
N THR A 62 -8.32 2.12 8.98
CA THR A 62 -9.49 2.99 9.23
C THR A 62 -9.41 3.63 10.60
N PHE A 63 -10.03 4.81 10.73
CA PHE A 63 -10.32 5.42 12.02
C PHE A 63 -11.70 6.04 12.02
N THR A 64 -12.27 6.22 13.20
CA THR A 64 -13.63 6.73 13.38
C THR A 64 -13.61 8.07 14.10
N LEU A 65 -14.24 9.08 13.50
CA LEU A 65 -14.40 10.44 14.01
C LEU A 65 -15.81 10.65 14.57
N GLU A 66 -15.96 11.62 15.46
CA GLU A 66 -17.27 12.23 15.74
C GLU A 66 -17.79 12.97 14.50
N GLN A 67 -19.10 12.89 14.24
CA GLN A 67 -19.74 13.72 13.22
C GLN A 67 -19.72 15.19 13.66
N PRO A 68 -19.45 16.12 12.73
CA PRO A 68 -19.41 17.56 13.01
C PRO A 68 -20.83 18.16 13.08
N LEU A 69 -21.66 17.66 14.01
CA LEU A 69 -23.06 18.05 14.13
C LEU A 69 -23.21 19.56 14.40
N GLY A 70 -23.99 20.24 13.58
CA GLY A 70 -24.30 21.68 13.73
C GLY A 70 -23.14 22.64 13.50
N GLN A 71 -21.95 22.16 13.13
CA GLN A 71 -20.73 22.98 13.01
C GLN A 71 -20.72 23.87 11.76
N PHE A 72 -21.57 23.59 10.77
CA PHE A 72 -21.62 24.30 9.48
C PHE A 72 -22.88 25.18 9.34
N SER A 73 -23.26 25.86 10.41
CA SER A 73 -24.47 26.71 10.47
C SER A 73 -24.25 28.17 10.08
N SER A 74 -23.03 28.54 9.65
CA SER A 74 -22.72 29.89 9.18
C SER A 74 -23.60 30.31 7.99
N HIS A 75 -23.91 31.61 7.91
CA HIS A 75 -24.69 32.21 6.82
C HIS A 75 -23.97 32.16 5.47
N ASN A 76 -22.63 32.05 5.49
CA ASN A 76 -21.82 31.91 4.26
C ASN A 76 -21.89 30.49 3.68
N ILE A 77 -22.43 29.52 4.42
CA ILE A 77 -22.50 28.12 4.01
C ILE A 77 -23.93 27.78 3.60
N SER A 78 -24.10 27.44 2.33
CA SER A 78 -25.36 26.98 1.72
C SER A 78 -25.63 25.50 2.03
N ASP A 79 -26.90 25.08 1.95
CA ASP A 79 -27.29 23.67 2.04
C ASP A 79 -26.75 22.82 0.88
N LEU A 80 -26.42 23.46 -0.24
CA LEU A 80 -25.88 22.81 -1.44
C LEU A 80 -24.35 22.73 -1.44
N ASP A 81 -23.68 23.48 -0.55
CA ASP A 81 -22.23 23.49 -0.50
C ASP A 81 -21.71 22.10 -0.13
N THR A 82 -20.66 21.70 -0.82
CA THR A 82 -20.06 20.39 -0.61
C THR A 82 -19.07 20.47 0.55
N ILE A 83 -19.31 19.66 1.56
CA ILE A 83 -18.41 19.50 2.70
C ILE A 83 -17.53 18.26 2.46
N TRP A 84 -16.24 18.48 2.45
CA TRP A 84 -15.22 17.45 2.30
C TRP A 84 -14.50 17.21 3.61
N LEU A 85 -14.12 15.95 3.87
CA LEU A 85 -13.08 15.64 4.85
C LEU A 85 -11.72 15.59 4.14
N VAL A 86 -10.82 16.49 4.53
CA VAL A 86 -9.41 16.44 4.15
C VAL A 86 -8.71 15.42 5.05
N VAL A 87 -8.05 14.44 4.45
CA VAL A 87 -7.18 13.49 5.14
C VAL A 87 -5.74 13.75 4.69
N ALA A 88 -4.87 14.09 5.64
CA ALA A 88 -3.49 14.44 5.38
C ALA A 88 -2.52 13.67 6.29
N LEU A 89 -1.31 13.43 5.80
CA LEU A 89 -0.17 13.13 6.67
C LEU A 89 0.13 14.35 7.54
N SER A 90 0.52 14.11 8.78
CA SER A 90 0.76 15.20 9.74
C SER A 90 1.82 16.21 9.24
N ASN A 91 2.86 15.72 8.58
CA ASN A 91 3.92 16.55 7.98
C ASN A 91 3.47 17.31 6.72
N ALA A 92 2.40 16.90 6.04
CA ALA A 92 1.87 17.56 4.85
C ALA A 92 0.87 18.69 5.19
N THR A 93 0.46 18.82 6.46
CA THR A 93 -0.54 19.83 6.87
C THR A 93 -0.04 21.27 6.70
N GLN A 94 1.27 21.51 6.88
CA GLN A 94 1.86 22.85 6.75
C GLN A 94 1.91 23.33 5.30
N SER A 95 1.97 22.40 4.34
CA SER A 95 1.99 22.67 2.90
C SER A 95 0.64 22.44 2.23
N PHE A 96 -0.43 22.26 3.02
CA PHE A 96 -1.76 22.03 2.48
C PHE A 96 -2.29 23.31 1.82
N THR A 97 -2.71 23.20 0.57
CA THR A 97 -3.44 24.24 -0.15
C THR A 97 -4.82 23.71 -0.54
N ALA A 98 -5.86 24.45 -0.17
CA ALA A 98 -7.23 24.11 -0.55
C ALA A 98 -7.37 24.09 -2.09
N PRO A 99 -8.05 23.08 -2.67
CA PRO A 99 -8.38 23.08 -4.09
C PRO A 99 -9.13 24.35 -4.47
N ARG A 100 -8.83 24.92 -5.64
CA ARG A 100 -9.55 26.11 -6.15
C ARG A 100 -10.85 25.72 -6.84
N THR A 101 -10.85 24.56 -7.49
CA THR A 101 -12.00 24.03 -8.22
C THR A 101 -12.30 22.60 -7.81
N ASN A 102 -13.50 22.13 -8.12
CA ASN A 102 -13.89 20.74 -7.87
C ASN A 102 -13.05 19.72 -8.67
N GLN A 103 -12.45 20.14 -9.79
CA GLN A 103 -11.57 19.31 -10.62
C GLN A 103 -10.17 19.12 -10.00
N ASP A 104 -9.72 20.06 -9.16
CA ASP A 104 -8.40 20.02 -8.53
C ASP A 104 -8.33 19.12 -7.29
N ILE A 105 -9.47 18.53 -6.90
CA ILE A 105 -9.59 17.74 -5.69
C ILE A 105 -8.76 16.46 -5.80
N PRO A 106 -7.73 16.27 -4.96
CA PRO A 106 -6.91 15.07 -4.97
C PRO A 106 -7.72 13.85 -4.54
N ALA A 107 -7.64 12.79 -5.34
CA ALA A 107 -8.17 11.47 -5.04
C ALA A 107 -7.18 10.68 -4.17
N PRO A 108 -7.61 9.58 -3.52
CA PRO A 108 -6.73 8.73 -2.71
C PRO A 108 -5.43 8.29 -3.42
N ALA A 109 -5.47 8.06 -4.74
CA ALA A 109 -4.29 7.69 -5.53
C ALA A 109 -3.19 8.77 -5.55
N ASN A 110 -3.53 10.04 -5.31
CA ASN A 110 -2.57 11.14 -5.25
C ASN A 110 -1.87 11.25 -3.89
N PHE A 111 -2.28 10.45 -2.89
CA PHE A 111 -1.87 10.62 -1.51
C PHE A 111 -0.36 10.48 -1.29
N SER A 112 0.30 9.55 -1.99
CA SER A 112 1.76 9.36 -1.87
C SER A 112 2.56 10.57 -2.36
N GLN A 113 2.03 11.31 -3.33
CA GLN A 113 2.71 12.46 -3.93
C GLN A 113 2.38 13.77 -3.22
N ARG A 114 1.11 13.97 -2.85
CA ARG A 114 0.64 15.22 -2.23
C ARG A 114 0.63 15.20 -0.71
N GLY A 115 0.61 14.01 -0.10
CA GLY A 115 0.45 13.82 1.34
C GLY A 115 -0.97 14.07 1.85
N TYR A 116 -1.94 14.37 0.97
CA TYR A 116 -3.35 14.55 1.34
C TYR A 116 -4.31 14.20 0.19
N TYR A 117 -5.55 13.87 0.55
CA TYR A 117 -6.69 13.68 -0.35
C TYR A 117 -7.99 14.12 0.32
N LEU A 118 -9.07 14.29 -0.45
CA LEU A 118 -10.38 14.63 0.09
C LEU A 118 -11.35 13.45 -0.08
N THR A 119 -12.19 13.23 0.93
CA THR A 119 -13.12 12.11 1.00
C THR A 119 -14.40 12.50 1.75
N LEU A 120 -15.31 11.53 1.92
CA LEU A 120 -16.55 11.67 2.68
C LEU A 120 -17.36 12.91 2.29
N ARG A 121 -17.64 13.01 0.99
CA ARG A 121 -18.46 14.09 0.42
C ARG A 121 -19.82 14.14 1.11
N ALA A 122 -20.14 15.29 1.70
CA ALA A 122 -21.39 15.52 2.40
C ALA A 122 -21.93 16.93 2.12
N ASN A 123 -23.07 17.25 2.70
CA ASN A 123 -23.64 18.59 2.75
C ASN A 123 -24.16 18.86 4.17
N ARG A 124 -24.61 20.10 4.42
CA ARG A 124 -25.07 20.53 5.75
C ARG A 124 -26.19 19.66 6.32
N ALA A 125 -27.10 19.16 5.47
CA ALA A 125 -28.23 18.35 5.91
C ALA A 125 -27.82 16.99 6.49
N LEU A 126 -26.68 16.44 6.07
CA LEU A 126 -26.14 15.17 6.58
C LEU A 126 -25.46 15.30 7.95
N TYR A 127 -25.09 16.52 8.36
CA TYR A 127 -24.49 16.81 9.67
C TYR A 127 -25.48 17.47 10.63
N GLN A 128 -26.77 17.16 10.46
CA GLN A 128 -27.81 17.44 11.44
C GLN A 128 -27.97 16.22 12.35
N ALA A 129 -28.26 16.44 13.63
CA ALA A 129 -28.43 15.36 14.59
C ALA A 129 -29.58 14.43 14.17
N ARG A 130 -29.26 13.20 13.75
CA ARG A 130 -30.22 12.16 13.34
C ARG A 130 -29.80 10.77 13.81
N GLY A 131 -30.58 10.13 14.68
CA GLY A 131 -30.27 8.80 15.23
C GLY A 131 -29.50 8.82 16.56
N GLN A 132 -28.94 7.67 16.96
CA GLN A 132 -28.23 7.49 18.24
C GLN A 132 -26.69 7.42 18.12
N LEU A 133 -26.14 7.05 16.94
CA LEU A 133 -24.70 6.97 16.70
C LEU A 133 -24.33 7.90 15.54
N HIS A 134 -23.49 8.90 15.82
CA HIS A 134 -23.13 9.95 14.86
C HIS A 134 -21.63 9.95 14.59
N VAL A 135 -21.16 8.92 13.88
CA VAL A 135 -19.73 8.77 13.59
C VAL A 135 -19.43 8.83 12.10
N LEU A 136 -18.19 9.20 11.77
CA LEU A 136 -17.63 9.16 10.42
C LEU A 136 -16.45 8.22 10.38
N ARG A 137 -16.57 7.14 9.61
CA ARG A 137 -15.50 6.16 9.46
C ARG A 137 -14.67 6.48 8.21
N VAL A 138 -13.41 6.86 8.42
CA VAL A 138 -12.44 7.17 7.38
C VAL A 138 -11.77 5.89 6.91
N GLY A 139 -11.68 5.70 5.60
CA GLY A 139 -11.04 4.56 4.94
C GLY A 139 -11.89 3.29 4.82
N ASN A 140 -13.20 3.36 4.99
CA ASN A 140 -14.06 2.16 5.09
C ASN A 140 -14.55 1.60 3.74
N ASP A 141 -14.26 2.25 2.62
CA ASP A 141 -14.75 1.82 1.31
C ASP A 141 -13.68 1.05 0.54
N THR A 142 -13.68 -0.27 0.73
CA THR A 142 -12.78 -1.20 0.03
C THR A 142 -13.13 -1.41 -1.44
N HIS A 143 -14.30 -0.95 -1.90
CA HIS A 143 -14.79 -1.19 -3.25
C HIS A 143 -14.57 0.02 -4.16
N CYS A 144 -14.39 1.22 -3.60
CA CYS A 144 -14.13 2.40 -4.42
C CYS A 144 -12.72 2.41 -5.00
N GLN A 145 -12.63 2.87 -6.25
CA GLN A 145 -11.36 3.01 -6.96
C GLN A 145 -10.57 4.19 -6.37
N PRO A 146 -9.28 4.02 -6.05
CA PRO A 146 -8.47 5.08 -5.45
C PRO A 146 -8.28 6.30 -6.37
N THR A 147 -8.52 6.17 -7.67
CA THR A 147 -8.49 7.26 -8.65
C THR A 147 -9.76 8.13 -8.63
N LYS A 148 -10.84 7.67 -7.99
CA LYS A 148 -12.11 8.39 -7.93
C LYS A 148 -12.06 9.49 -6.86
N ILE A 149 -12.38 10.71 -7.26
CA ILE A 149 -12.52 11.86 -6.35
C ILE A 149 -13.56 11.54 -5.28
N GLY A 150 -13.22 11.83 -4.02
CA GLY A 150 -14.13 11.62 -2.88
C GLY A 150 -14.25 10.18 -2.39
N CYS A 151 -13.54 9.24 -2.98
CA CYS A 151 -13.52 7.84 -2.54
C CYS A 151 -12.98 7.73 -1.10
N ASN A 152 -13.64 6.91 -0.28
CA ASN A 152 -13.26 6.65 1.12
C ASN A 152 -12.36 5.41 1.23
N HIS A 153 -11.33 5.36 0.38
CA HIS A 153 -10.40 4.23 0.25
C HIS A 153 -9.63 3.97 1.56
N PRO A 154 -9.35 2.70 1.93
CA PRO A 154 -8.51 2.34 3.06
C PRO A 154 -7.19 3.12 3.11
N LEU A 155 -6.83 3.53 4.34
CA LEU A 155 -5.60 4.27 4.57
C LEU A 155 -4.38 3.36 4.32
N PRO A 156 -3.32 3.88 3.67
CA PRO A 156 -2.23 3.04 3.17
C PRO A 156 -1.22 2.61 4.23
N GLY A 157 -1.26 3.13 5.45
CA GLY A 157 -0.27 2.83 6.48
C GLY A 157 -0.64 3.39 7.86
N PRO A 158 0.30 3.36 8.83
CA PRO A 158 0.00 3.71 10.21
C PRO A 158 -0.17 5.22 10.49
N GLY A 159 0.18 6.10 9.53
CA GLY A 159 0.20 7.55 9.72
C GLY A 159 1.50 8.06 10.34
N PRO A 160 1.48 9.17 11.12
CA PRO A 160 0.31 9.81 11.71
C PRO A 160 -0.48 10.68 10.72
N TYR A 161 -1.81 10.61 10.82
CA TYR A 161 -2.77 11.38 10.02
C TYR A 161 -3.36 12.55 10.81
N ARG A 162 -3.72 13.62 10.10
CA ARG A 162 -4.55 14.71 10.61
C ARG A 162 -5.67 14.98 9.63
N VAL A 163 -6.80 15.46 10.13
CA VAL A 163 -7.98 15.76 9.32
C VAL A 163 -8.53 17.15 9.60
N LYS A 164 -9.19 17.73 8.60
CA LYS A 164 -10.05 18.91 8.76
C LYS A 164 -11.21 18.81 7.78
N PHE A 165 -12.29 19.53 8.05
CA PHE A 165 -13.33 19.76 7.07
C PHE A 165 -13.05 20.99 6.22
N LEU A 166 -13.37 20.90 4.94
CA LEU A 166 -13.31 21.97 3.96
C LEU A 166 -14.67 22.05 3.26
N VAL A 167 -15.25 23.25 3.24
CA VAL A 167 -16.49 23.55 2.53
C VAL A 167 -16.13 24.18 1.19
N MET A 168 -16.68 23.63 0.13
CA MET A 168 -16.44 24.04 -1.26
C MET A 168 -17.77 24.33 -1.95
N ASN A 169 -17.82 25.40 -2.74
CA ASN A 169 -18.88 25.66 -3.70
C ASN A 169 -18.29 25.66 -5.13
N ASP A 170 -19.06 26.15 -6.12
CA ASP A 170 -18.59 26.20 -7.51
C ASP A 170 -17.52 27.28 -7.76
N GLU A 171 -17.40 28.26 -6.86
CA GLU A 171 -16.43 29.36 -6.92
C GLU A 171 -15.11 29.04 -6.20
N GLY A 172 -15.13 28.08 -5.27
CA GLY A 172 -13.95 27.57 -4.58
C GLY A 172 -14.18 27.28 -3.09
N PRO A 173 -13.13 27.38 -2.26
CA PRO A 173 -13.23 27.12 -0.83
C PRO A 173 -13.94 28.27 -0.11
N VAL A 174 -14.98 27.92 0.66
CA VAL A 174 -15.84 28.89 1.36
C VAL A 174 -15.55 28.93 2.85
N ALA A 175 -15.30 27.78 3.46
CA ALA A 175 -15.01 27.67 4.89
C ALA A 175 -14.13 26.46 5.21
N GLU A 176 -13.40 26.51 6.31
CA GLU A 176 -12.59 25.39 6.81
C GLU A 176 -12.53 25.32 8.32
N THR A 177 -12.35 24.10 8.85
CA THR A 177 -12.16 23.86 10.29
C THR A 177 -10.68 23.79 10.67
N LYS A 178 -10.39 23.78 11.97
CA LYS A 178 -9.04 23.49 12.48
C LYS A 178 -8.64 22.04 12.18
N TRP A 179 -7.33 21.80 12.07
CA TRP A 179 -6.78 20.45 12.00
C TRP A 179 -6.97 19.69 13.31
N SER A 180 -7.34 18.41 13.22
CA SER A 180 -7.34 17.45 14.34
C SER A 180 -5.95 17.28 14.96
N SER A 181 -5.88 16.61 16.10
CA SER A 181 -4.62 16.04 16.59
C SER A 181 -4.14 14.89 15.70
N ASP A 182 -2.87 14.51 15.89
CA ASP A 182 -2.27 13.37 15.21
C ASP A 182 -3.02 12.07 15.56
N THR A 183 -3.35 11.29 14.55
CA THR A 183 -3.99 9.99 14.64
C THR A 183 -3.05 8.93 14.09
N ARG A 184 -2.62 7.99 14.94
CA ARG A 184 -1.87 6.80 14.49
C ARG A 184 -2.81 5.60 14.45
N LEU A 185 -2.80 4.92 13.31
CA LEU A 185 -3.53 3.66 13.15
C LEU A 185 -2.83 2.53 13.89
N GLN A 186 -3.56 1.44 14.10
CA GLN A 186 -2.95 0.23 14.62
C GLN A 186 -1.89 -0.28 13.64
N GLN A 187 -0.86 -0.91 14.18
CA GLN A 187 0.17 -1.56 13.39
C GLN A 187 0.13 -3.05 13.64
N ALA A 188 0.12 -3.84 12.56
CA ALA A 188 0.25 -5.28 12.69
C ALA A 188 1.67 -5.56 13.20
N GLN A 189 1.75 -6.19 14.38
CA GLN A 189 3.01 -6.76 14.83
C GLN A 189 3.25 -8.01 14.00
N ALA A 190 4.41 -8.08 13.34
CA ALA A 190 4.81 -9.30 12.66
C ALA A 190 4.78 -10.44 13.69
N LEU A 191 4.02 -11.50 13.39
CA LEU A 191 4.05 -12.73 14.17
C LEU A 191 5.50 -13.21 14.16
N ARG A 192 6.21 -13.04 15.27
CA ARG A 192 7.47 -13.72 15.45
C ARG A 192 7.11 -15.21 15.45
N ALA A 193 7.64 -15.95 14.49
CA ALA A 193 7.64 -17.39 14.56
C ALA A 193 8.38 -17.75 15.85
N VAL A 194 7.64 -17.94 16.94
CA VAL A 194 8.18 -18.54 18.15
C VAL A 194 8.54 -19.95 17.69
N PRO A 195 9.83 -20.35 17.72
CA PRO A 195 10.17 -21.75 17.55
C PRO A 195 9.32 -22.49 18.58
N GLY A 196 8.40 -23.34 18.10
CA GLY A 196 7.52 -24.07 19.01
C GLY A 196 8.38 -24.74 20.07
N PRO A 197 7.97 -24.73 21.36
CA PRO A 197 8.73 -25.41 22.38
C PRO A 197 8.89 -26.87 21.95
N GLN A 198 10.11 -27.26 21.57
CA GLN A 198 10.48 -28.65 21.41
C GLN A 198 10.43 -29.24 22.81
N SER A 199 9.24 -29.64 23.25
CA SER A 199 9.09 -30.30 24.54
C SER A 199 10.00 -31.54 24.51
N PRO A 200 10.67 -31.89 25.62
CA PRO A 200 11.47 -33.11 25.68
C PRO A 200 10.69 -34.35 25.20
N GLY A 201 9.37 -34.38 25.45
CA GLY A 201 8.47 -35.43 24.96
C GLY A 201 8.36 -35.49 23.43
N THR A 202 8.34 -34.36 22.73
CA THR A 202 8.28 -34.32 21.26
C THR A 202 9.53 -34.93 20.64
N VAL A 203 10.70 -34.63 21.19
CA VAL A 203 11.98 -35.20 20.72
C VAL A 203 12.02 -36.71 20.94
N VAL A 204 11.57 -37.18 22.11
CA VAL A 204 11.50 -38.61 22.44
C VAL A 204 10.52 -39.34 21.51
N ILE A 205 9.34 -38.77 21.25
CA ILE A 205 8.35 -39.38 20.35
C ILE A 205 8.90 -39.49 18.92
N ILE A 206 9.51 -38.42 18.40
CA ILE A 206 10.13 -38.45 17.05
C ILE A 206 11.21 -39.52 17.00
N ALA A 207 12.08 -39.61 18.01
CA ALA A 207 13.14 -40.62 18.07
C ALA A 207 12.58 -42.05 18.08
N ILE A 208 11.57 -42.33 18.92
CA ILE A 208 10.93 -43.65 18.99
C ILE A 208 10.30 -44.00 17.64
N LEU A 209 9.53 -43.09 17.04
CA LEU A 209 8.89 -43.32 15.75
C LEU A 209 9.92 -43.54 14.63
N SER A 210 11.04 -42.80 14.63
CA SER A 210 12.13 -43.00 13.68
C SER A 210 12.79 -44.38 13.84
N ILE A 211 13.03 -44.83 15.08
CA ILE A 211 13.60 -46.17 15.34
C ILE A 211 12.62 -47.26 14.89
N LEU A 212 11.34 -47.15 15.26
CA LEU A 212 10.31 -48.12 14.87
C LEU A 212 10.18 -48.22 13.35
N LEU A 213 10.21 -47.08 12.66
CA LEU A 213 10.19 -47.03 11.20
C LEU A 213 11.43 -47.70 10.59
N ALA A 214 12.62 -47.43 11.10
CA ALA A 214 13.85 -48.07 10.62
C ALA A 214 13.82 -49.59 10.81
N VAL A 215 13.36 -50.07 11.97
CA VAL A 215 13.19 -51.50 12.23
C VAL A 215 12.17 -52.12 11.26
N LEU A 216 11.02 -51.47 11.07
CA LEU A 216 9.98 -51.94 10.15
C LEU A 216 10.53 -52.05 8.71
N LEU A 217 11.24 -51.04 8.23
CA LEU A 217 11.85 -51.04 6.90
C LEU A 217 12.92 -52.12 6.76
N THR A 218 13.73 -52.36 7.81
CA THR A 218 14.76 -53.40 7.81
C THR A 218 14.16 -54.80 7.72
N VAL A 219 13.09 -55.06 8.50
CA VAL A 219 12.36 -56.33 8.44
C VAL A 219 11.72 -56.52 7.06
N LEU A 220 11.08 -55.49 6.52
CA LEU A 220 10.48 -55.54 5.19
C LEU A 220 11.53 -55.86 4.11
N LEU A 221 12.69 -55.19 4.14
CA LEU A 221 13.80 -55.47 3.23
C LEU A 221 14.30 -56.91 3.37
N ALA A 222 14.49 -57.40 4.60
CA ALA A 222 14.92 -58.77 4.84
C ALA A 222 13.92 -59.80 4.28
N VAL A 223 12.62 -59.58 4.46
CA VAL A 223 11.56 -60.43 3.90
C VAL A 223 11.56 -60.38 2.38
N LEU A 224 11.70 -59.20 1.77
CA LEU A 224 11.79 -59.05 0.32
C LEU A 224 13.00 -59.77 -0.26
N ILE A 225 14.17 -59.63 0.37
CA ILE A 225 15.40 -60.31 -0.02
C ILE A 225 15.23 -61.82 0.11
N TYR A 226 14.73 -62.31 1.25
CA TYR A 226 14.49 -63.73 1.48
C TYR A 226 13.52 -64.31 0.45
N THR A 227 12.41 -63.63 0.20
CA THR A 227 11.40 -64.05 -0.79
C THR A 227 11.98 -64.04 -2.19
N CYS A 228 12.74 -63.01 -2.57
CA CYS A 228 13.43 -62.92 -3.85
C CYS A 228 14.45 -64.06 -4.03
N PHE A 229 15.29 -64.34 -3.03
CA PHE A 229 16.22 -65.46 -3.09
C PHE A 229 15.51 -66.82 -3.22
N ASN A 230 14.38 -67.01 -2.55
CA ASN A 230 13.65 -68.27 -2.61
C ASN A 230 12.88 -68.43 -3.95
N SER A 231 12.29 -67.35 -4.47
CA SER A 231 11.54 -67.35 -5.74
C SER A 231 12.45 -67.32 -6.98
N CYS A 232 13.59 -66.62 -6.95
CA CYS A 232 14.56 -66.59 -8.06
C CYS A 232 15.41 -67.86 -8.14
N ARG A 233 15.54 -68.64 -7.05
CA ARG A 233 16.20 -69.96 -7.07
C ARG A 233 15.34 -71.05 -7.72
N SER A 234 14.00 -70.86 -7.80
CA SER A 234 13.09 -71.81 -8.45
C SER A 234 12.97 -71.66 -9.98
N THR A 235 13.62 -70.67 -10.60
CA THR A 235 13.79 -70.65 -12.06
C THR A 235 15.09 -71.34 -12.43
N SER A 236 15.05 -72.67 -12.54
CA SER A 236 16.09 -73.45 -13.23
C SER A 236 16.14 -73.03 -14.69
N LEU A 237 17.28 -72.48 -15.12
CA LEU A 237 17.66 -72.35 -16.52
C LEU A 237 17.67 -73.75 -17.16
N SER A 238 16.72 -74.02 -18.04
CA SER A 238 16.85 -75.10 -19.01
C SER A 238 17.82 -74.64 -20.09
N GLY A 239 19.06 -75.14 -20.03
CA GLY A 239 20.08 -74.98 -21.07
C GLY A 239 20.78 -76.32 -21.28
N PRO A 240 20.92 -76.81 -22.54
CA PRO A 240 21.40 -78.15 -22.83
C PRO A 240 22.93 -78.17 -22.93
N GLU A 241 23.61 -79.18 -22.40
CA GLU A 241 24.81 -79.69 -23.07
C GLU A 241 25.23 -81.08 -22.60
N GLU A 242 25.67 -81.82 -23.60
CA GLU A 242 26.06 -83.22 -23.64
C GLU A 242 27.34 -83.53 -22.85
N ALA A 243 27.49 -84.81 -22.54
CA ALA A 243 28.63 -85.40 -21.88
C ALA A 243 29.92 -85.27 -22.71
N GLY A 244 30.88 -84.48 -22.22
CA GLY A 244 32.26 -84.43 -22.70
C GLY A 244 33.24 -84.95 -21.66
N SER A 245 33.73 -86.18 -21.85
CA SER A 245 34.72 -86.87 -21.01
C SER A 245 36.07 -86.13 -20.94
N VAL A 246 36.49 -85.71 -19.74
CA VAL A 246 37.81 -85.10 -19.51
C VAL A 246 38.83 -86.18 -19.15
N ARG A 247 39.70 -86.50 -20.11
CA ARG A 247 40.80 -87.48 -20.00
C ARG A 247 41.97 -86.88 -19.21
N ARG A 248 42.28 -87.43 -18.03
CA ARG A 248 43.44 -87.07 -17.20
C ARG A 248 44.73 -87.65 -17.80
N TYR A 249 45.72 -86.79 -18.04
CA TYR A 249 47.10 -87.20 -18.26
C TYR A 249 47.94 -86.79 -17.04
N THR A 250 48.74 -87.73 -16.55
CA THR A 250 49.75 -87.53 -15.50
C THR A 250 51.10 -87.86 -16.10
N THR A 251 52.02 -86.91 -16.04
CA THR A 251 53.43 -87.09 -16.40
C THR A 251 54.26 -86.83 -15.16
N HIS A 252 55.11 -87.78 -14.77
CA HIS A 252 56.52 -87.55 -14.41
C HIS A 252 57.28 -88.89 -14.55
N LEU A 253 58.34 -88.85 -15.37
CA LEU A 253 59.39 -89.86 -15.58
C LEU A 253 60.17 -90.07 -14.24
N ALA A 254 60.97 -91.12 -13.99
CA ALA A 254 62.09 -91.56 -14.82
C ALA A 254 62.88 -92.75 -14.20
N PHE A 255 63.56 -93.50 -15.09
CA PHE A 255 64.77 -94.36 -14.93
C PHE A 255 64.64 -95.60 -14.03
N SER A 256 65.23 -96.77 -14.29
CA SER A 256 66.34 -97.27 -15.14
C SER A 256 66.15 -98.81 -15.17
N THR A 257 66.65 -99.67 -16.07
CA THR A 257 68.02 -99.94 -16.56
C THR A 257 67.93 -101.19 -17.50
N PRO A 258 69.02 -101.55 -18.24
CA PRO A 258 68.96 -102.03 -19.62
C PRO A 258 69.38 -103.50 -19.85
N ALA A 259 69.55 -103.81 -21.14
CA ALA A 259 70.37 -104.88 -21.76
C ALA A 259 69.70 -106.27 -21.80
N GLU A 260 69.84 -107.11 -22.83
CA GLU A 260 70.74 -107.22 -23.99
C GLU A 260 69.98 -108.14 -24.99
N GLY A 261 69.88 -107.86 -26.28
CA GLY A 261 70.91 -108.17 -27.25
C GLY A 261 70.59 -109.49 -28.00
N ALA A 262 70.43 -109.41 -29.32
CA ALA A 262 71.09 -110.27 -30.32
C ALA A 262 70.24 -110.43 -31.60
N SER A 263 70.81 -109.86 -32.67
CA SER A 263 70.82 -110.27 -34.08
C SER A 263 69.53 -110.56 -34.84
#